data_AF-A0A7U3Z6H9-F1
#
_entry.id   AF-A0A7U3Z6H9-F1
#
_cell.length_a   1.000
_cell.length_b   1.000
_cell.length_c   1.000
_cell.angle_alpha   90.00
_cell.angle_beta   90.00
_cell.angle_gamma   90.00
#
_symmetry.space_group_name_H-M   'P 1'
#
loop_
_entity.id
_entity.type
_entity.pdbx_description
1 polymer ?
#
loop_
_entity_poly.entity_id
_entity_poly.type
_entity_poly.pdbx_seq_one_letter_code
_entity_poly.pdbx_strand_id
1 'polypeptide(L)'
;MATQEQKDELINALHTLKNECDNKISSPIGNILVYISLKLSVFIGRIDKIDCSILSYAVISDLVYWADSAIDALQSASLSDDIPALNIIIGKLYYQFP
;
A
#
# COMPACT_ATOMS: atom_id res chain seq x y z
N MET A 1 -5.87 9.68 -18.22
CA MET A 1 -6.77 9.46 -17.08
C MET A 1 -6.85 7.97 -16.84
N ALA A 2 -6.93 7.54 -15.59
CA ALA A 2 -7.04 6.12 -15.26
C ALA A 2 -8.47 5.60 -15.49
N THR A 3 -8.59 4.30 -15.70
CA THR A 3 -9.89 3.62 -15.75
C THR A 3 -10.34 3.24 -14.34
N GLN A 4 -11.63 2.92 -14.19
CA GLN A 4 -12.15 2.37 -12.94
C GLN A 4 -11.46 1.04 -12.58
N GLU A 5 -11.22 0.18 -13.58
CA GLU A 5 -10.53 -1.10 -13.40
C GLU A 5 -9.11 -0.93 -12.82
N GLN A 6 -8.35 0.06 -13.30
CA GLN A 6 -7.01 0.37 -12.78
C GLN A 6 -7.07 0.89 -11.34
N LYS A 7 -8.08 1.69 -11.01
CA LYS A 7 -8.31 2.14 -9.63
C LYS A 7 -8.66 0.95 -8.72
N ASP A 8 -9.50 0.04 -9.17
CA ASP A 8 -9.90 -1.15 -8.41
C ASP A 8 -8.70 -2.09 -8.20
N GLU A 9 -7.83 -2.25 -9.21
CA GLU A 9 -6.57 -2.99 -9.11
C GLU A 9 -5.68 -2.43 -7.98
N LEU A 10 -5.49 -1.11 -7.94
CA LEU A 10 -4.74 -0.46 -6.87
C LEU A 10 -5.38 -0.67 -5.50
N ILE A 11 -6.70 -0.52 -5.38
CA ILE A 11 -7.42 -0.77 -4.12
C ILE A 11 -7.21 -2.21 -3.65
N ASN A 12 -7.29 -3.18 -4.56
CA ASN A 12 -7.07 -4.59 -4.25
C ASN A 12 -5.64 -4.88 -3.80
N ALA A 13 -4.63 -4.34 -4.48
CA ALA A 13 -3.23 -4.46 -4.08
C ALA A 13 -2.99 -3.89 -2.67
N LEU A 14 -3.57 -2.72 -2.36
CA LEU A 14 -3.46 -2.10 -1.04
C LEU A 14 -4.18 -2.91 0.05
N HIS A 15 -5.33 -3.52 -0.26
CA HIS A 15 -6.00 -4.44 0.65
C HIS A 15 -5.16 -5.68 0.96
N THR A 16 -4.53 -6.27 -0.06
CA THR A 16 -3.61 -7.41 0.11
C THR A 16 -2.42 -7.02 0.99
N LEU A 17 -1.78 -5.88 0.71
CA LEU A 17 -0.68 -5.37 1.52
C LEU A 17 -1.09 -5.14 2.98
N LYS A 18 -2.28 -4.58 3.20
CA LYS A 18 -2.83 -4.39 4.55
C LYS A 18 -2.99 -5.74 5.27
N ASN A 19 -3.55 -6.75 4.59
CA ASN A 19 -3.74 -8.08 5.17
C ASN A 19 -2.40 -8.73 5.55
N GLU A 20 -1.36 -8.59 4.73
CA GLU A 20 -0.01 -9.07 5.06
C GLU A 20 0.56 -8.39 6.30
N CYS A 21 0.34 -7.08 6.45
CA CYS A 21 0.73 -6.35 7.66
C CYS A 21 -0.04 -6.87 8.89
N ASP A 22 -1.36 -7.02 8.77
CA ASP A 22 -2.23 -7.51 9.85
C ASP A 22 -1.86 -8.92 10.29
N ASN A 23 -1.53 -9.82 9.35
CA ASN A 23 -1.12 -11.20 9.68
C ASN A 23 0.19 -11.27 10.47
N LYS A 24 1.01 -10.22 10.40
CA LYS A 24 2.34 -10.17 11.03
C LYS A 24 2.39 -9.26 12.26
N ILE A 25 1.26 -8.77 12.77
CA ILE A 25 1.21 -7.92 13.99
C ILE A 25 1.70 -8.61 15.27
N SER A 26 1.74 -9.95 15.31
CA SER A 26 2.30 -10.70 16.44
C SER A 26 3.82 -10.85 16.38
N SER A 27 4.46 -10.38 15.31
CA SER A 27 5.93 -10.42 15.15
C SER A 27 6.62 -9.38 16.06
N PRO A 28 7.94 -9.47 16.26
CA PRO A 28 8.70 -8.47 17.05
C PRO A 28 8.55 -7.02 16.57
N ILE A 29 8.14 -6.83 15.31
CA ILE A 29 7.93 -5.52 14.65
C ILE A 29 6.45 -5.15 14.53
N GLY A 30 5.57 -5.89 15.21
CA GLY A 30 4.13 -5.78 15.09
C GLY A 30 3.56 -4.37 15.24
N ASN A 31 4.12 -3.57 16.16
CA ASN A 31 3.71 -2.18 16.37
C ASN A 31 3.89 -1.31 15.12
N ILE A 32 4.95 -1.54 14.34
CA ILE A 32 5.19 -0.83 13.08
C ILE A 32 4.17 -1.26 12.03
N LEU A 33 3.88 -2.56 11.96
CA LEU A 33 2.92 -3.13 11.01
C LEU A 33 1.48 -2.69 11.31
N VAL A 34 1.10 -2.54 12.58
CA VAL A 34 -0.17 -1.94 12.99
C VAL A 34 -0.28 -0.50 12.49
N TYR A 35 0.76 0.31 12.71
CA TYR A 35 0.78 1.71 12.26
C TYR A 35 0.64 1.81 10.73
N ILE A 36 1.34 0.94 10.01
CA ILE A 36 1.28 0.83 8.56
C ILE A 36 -0.12 0.41 8.09
N SER A 37 -0.71 -0.63 8.67
CA SER A 37 -2.05 -1.12 8.34
C SER A 37 -3.12 -0.02 8.54
N LEU A 38 -3.01 0.75 9.62
CA LEU A 38 -3.90 1.90 9.85
C LEU A 38 -3.77 2.97 8.76
N LYS A 39 -2.54 3.30 8.34
CA LYS A 39 -2.32 4.24 7.23
C LYS A 39 -2.91 3.74 5.92
N LEU A 40 -2.70 2.46 5.59
CA LEU A 40 -3.27 1.84 4.39
C LEU A 40 -4.80 1.91 4.39
N SER A 41 -5.44 1.69 5.55
CA SER A 41 -6.91 1.80 5.69
C SER A 41 -7.41 3.21 5.35
N VAL A 42 -6.75 4.24 5.88
CA VAL A 42 -7.09 5.64 5.57
C VAL A 42 -6.88 5.94 4.08
N PHE A 43 -5.80 5.41 3.52
CA PHE A 43 -5.42 5.65 2.13
C PHE A 43 -6.38 5.00 1.13
N ILE A 44 -6.75 3.74 1.35
CA ILE A 44 -7.77 3.02 0.56
C ILE A 44 -9.07 3.82 0.55
N GLY A 45 -9.54 4.25 1.73
CA GLY A 45 -10.78 5.03 1.84
C GLY A 45 -10.72 6.41 1.16
N ARG A 46 -9.51 6.97 0.94
CA ARG A 46 -9.33 8.19 0.14
C ARG A 46 -9.39 7.89 -1.35
N ILE A 47 -8.63 6.91 -1.84
CA ILE A 47 -8.64 6.52 -3.26
C ILE A 47 -10.04 6.13 -3.70
N ASP A 48 -10.75 5.34 -2.89
CA ASP A 48 -12.11 4.89 -3.18
C ASP A 48 -13.08 6.05 -3.44
N LYS A 49 -12.90 7.18 -2.76
CA LYS A 49 -13.71 8.39 -2.94
C LYS A 49 -13.27 9.29 -4.09
N ILE A 50 -12.06 9.09 -4.64
CA ILE A 50 -11.52 9.89 -5.72
C ILE A 50 -12.08 9.39 -7.06
N ASP A 51 -12.56 10.31 -7.90
CA ASP A 51 -12.96 10.00 -9.27
C ASP A 51 -11.75 9.48 -10.09
N CYS A 52 -11.89 8.36 -10.80
CA CYS A 52 -10.79 7.77 -11.57
C CYS A 52 -10.29 8.68 -12.70
N SER A 53 -11.14 9.59 -13.20
CA SER A 53 -10.77 10.55 -14.23
C SER A 53 -9.68 11.53 -13.78
N ILE A 54 -9.65 11.90 -12.50
CA ILE A 54 -8.61 12.81 -11.97
C ILE A 54 -7.30 12.09 -11.63
N LEU A 55 -7.27 10.76 -11.73
CA LEU A 55 -6.08 9.95 -11.51
C LEU A 55 -5.27 9.79 -12.79
N SER A 56 -3.96 9.92 -12.67
CA SER A 56 -3.03 9.57 -13.74
C SER A 56 -2.82 8.06 -13.76
N TYR A 57 -2.96 7.44 -14.93
CA TYR A 57 -2.66 6.01 -15.11
C TYR A 57 -1.23 5.67 -14.67
N ALA A 58 -0.25 6.49 -15.04
CA ALA A 58 1.15 6.27 -14.65
C ALA A 58 1.31 6.28 -13.12
N VAL A 59 0.59 7.18 -12.43
CA VAL A 59 0.59 7.22 -10.98
C VAL A 59 -0.04 5.95 -10.41
N ILE A 60 -1.20 5.50 -10.92
CA ILE A 60 -1.80 4.23 -10.45
C ILE A 60 -0.84 3.05 -10.65
N SER A 61 -0.25 2.92 -11.83
CA SER A 61 0.66 1.82 -12.16
C SER A 61 1.88 1.80 -11.24
N ASP A 62 2.47 2.96 -10.94
CA ASP A 62 3.59 3.04 -10.00
C ASP A 62 3.17 2.56 -8.61
N LEU A 63 1.99 2.99 -8.13
CA LEU A 63 1.52 2.66 -6.79
C LEU A 63 1.19 1.17 -6.65
N VAL A 64 0.63 0.54 -7.69
CA VAL A 64 0.42 -0.91 -7.75
C VAL A 64 1.77 -1.62 -7.64
N TYR A 65 2.75 -1.24 -8.48
CA TYR A 65 4.09 -1.82 -8.44
C TYR A 65 4.75 -1.72 -7.04
N TRP A 66 4.62 -0.57 -6.39
CA TRP A 66 5.16 -0.39 -5.04
C TRP A 66 4.40 -1.22 -4.00
N ALA A 67 3.08 -1.36 -4.11
CA ALA A 67 2.28 -2.18 -3.21
C ALA A 67 2.65 -3.67 -3.34
N ASP A 68 2.80 -4.17 -4.56
CA ASP A 68 3.21 -5.55 -4.83
C ASP A 68 4.64 -5.82 -4.33
N SER A 69 5.56 -4.91 -4.59
CA SER A 69 6.94 -5.01 -4.07
C SER A 69 6.97 -5.07 -2.54
N ALA A 70 6.07 -4.34 -1.87
CA ALA A 70 5.93 -4.36 -0.42
C ALA A 70 5.32 -5.67 0.09
N ILE A 71 4.35 -6.25 -0.63
CA ILE A 71 3.78 -7.57 -0.34
C ILE A 71 4.87 -8.64 -0.39
N ASP A 72 5.64 -8.69 -1.48
CA ASP A 72 6.72 -9.65 -1.67
C ASP A 72 7.77 -9.55 -0.54
N ALA A 73 8.11 -8.32 -0.16
CA ALA A 73 9.04 -8.05 0.92
C ALA A 73 8.52 -8.55 2.28
N LEU A 74 7.22 -8.37 2.58
CA LEU A 74 6.62 -8.91 3.80
C LEU A 74 6.55 -10.42 3.80
N GLN A 75 6.31 -11.05 2.65
CA GLN A 75 6.27 -12.50 2.50
C GLN A 75 7.67 -13.14 2.55
N SER A 76 8.72 -12.35 2.32
CA SER A 76 10.12 -12.74 2.44
C SER A 76 10.48 -13.17 3.87
N ALA A 77 11.45 -14.07 4.00
CA ALA A 77 11.94 -14.54 5.31
C ALA A 77 12.81 -13.49 6.05
N SER A 78 13.22 -12.39 5.40
CA SER A 78 14.15 -11.38 5.92
C SER A 78 13.49 -10.02 6.17
N LEU A 79 12.46 -10.00 7.02
CA LEU A 79 11.69 -8.80 7.38
C LEU A 79 12.52 -7.61 7.91
N SER A 80 13.77 -7.79 8.35
CA SER A 80 14.55 -6.71 8.99
C SER A 80 14.98 -5.60 8.03
N ASP A 81 15.30 -5.94 6.78
CA ASP A 81 15.78 -4.96 5.78
C ASP A 81 14.62 -4.35 4.97
N ASP A 82 13.44 -4.93 5.08
CA ASP A 82 12.27 -4.63 4.26
C ASP A 82 11.34 -3.57 4.88
N ILE A 83 11.43 -3.32 6.19
CA ILE A 83 10.59 -2.33 6.91
C ILE A 83 10.86 -0.88 6.48
N PRO A 84 12.13 -0.42 6.33
CA PRO A 84 12.40 0.93 5.82
C PRO A 84 11.87 1.11 4.40
N ALA A 85 11.98 0.09 3.55
CA ALA A 85 11.42 0.09 2.20
C ALA A 85 9.90 0.21 2.24
N LEU A 86 9.22 -0.57 3.10
CA LEU A 86 7.77 -0.50 3.30
C LEU A 86 7.32 0.90 3.75
N ASN A 87 8.03 1.50 4.71
CA ASN A 87 7.68 2.82 5.23
C ASN A 87 7.95 3.93 4.19
N ILE A 88 8.99 3.79 3.35
CA ILE A 88 9.24 4.68 2.20
C ILE A 88 8.13 4.56 1.17
N ILE A 89 7.69 3.34 0.85
CA ILE A 89 6.60 3.07 -0.09
C ILE A 89 5.29 3.70 0.40
N ILE A 90 4.94 3.50 1.67
CA ILE A 90 3.75 4.10 2.28
C ILE A 90 3.87 5.62 2.38
N GLY A 91 5.06 6.13 2.66
CA GLY A 91 5.35 7.57 2.61
C GLY A 91 5.08 8.14 1.22
N LYS A 92 5.59 7.50 0.17
CA LYS A 92 5.35 7.90 -1.22
C LYS A 92 3.87 7.83 -1.58
N LEU A 93 3.16 6.77 -1.16
CA LEU A 93 1.71 6.64 -1.33
C LEU A 93 0.97 7.83 -0.69
N TYR A 94 1.30 8.17 0.55
CA TYR A 94 0.67 9.29 1.27
C TYR A 94 0.91 10.66 0.61
N TYR A 95 2.14 10.92 0.14
CA TYR A 95 2.47 12.21 -0.48
C TYR A 95 1.80 12.44 -1.84
N GLN A 96 1.47 11.37 -2.57
CA GLN A 96 0.79 11.49 -3.87
C GLN A 96 -0.70 11.85 -3.73
N PHE A 97 -1.29 11.71 -2.53
CA PHE A 97 -2.71 12.01 -2.24
C PHE A 97 -2.89 12.70 -0.88
N PRO A 98 -2.54 14.01 -0.77
CA PRO A 98 -2.70 14.78 0.46
C PRO A 98 -4.15 14.80 1.00
#